data_AF-A0A6S6S5Q2-F1
#
_entry.id   AF-A0A6S6S5Q2-F1
#
_cell.length_a   1.000
_cell.length_b   1.000
_cell.length_c   1.000
_cell.angle_alpha   90.00
_cell.angle_beta   90.00
_cell.angle_gamma   90.00
#
_symmetry.space_group_name_H-M   'P 1'
#
loop_
_entity.id
_entity.type
_entity.pdbx_description
1 polymer ?
#
loop_
_entity_poly.entity_id
_entity_poly.type
_entity_poly.pdbx_seq_one_letter_code
_entity_poly.pdbx_strand_id
1 'polypeptide(L)'
;MSNSLSDQLLKAGLVTQNQIDQSEENKQQQKARAKSRSKDHKAGKHQKPHRQGNPNASRKNPTSAKGTAPAPAAKKPAKKEGSDLAKFYQQRNQLERDERETEERLKREAAARRKKVRKQLRELITEHSKNAEDASVRFNFVVGETVKYLYVTEAQQ
;
A
#
# COMPACT_ATOMS: atom_id res chain seq x y z
N MET A 1 -14.52 -20.50 23.63
CA MET A 1 -14.14 -19.68 22.46
C MET A 1 -12.63 -19.45 22.55
N SER A 2 -11.83 -20.27 21.88
CA SER A 2 -10.37 -20.15 21.90
C SER A 2 -9.94 -18.98 21.02
N ASN A 3 -9.29 -17.97 21.61
CA ASN A 3 -8.69 -16.84 20.88
C ASN A 3 -7.38 -17.28 20.19
N SER A 4 -7.47 -18.08 19.12
CA SER A 4 -6.28 -18.43 18.33
C SER A 4 -5.81 -17.22 17.52
N LEU A 5 -4.49 -17.03 17.43
CA LEU A 5 -3.88 -15.96 16.63
C LEU A 5 -4.29 -16.06 15.14
N SER A 6 -4.46 -17.28 14.62
CA SER A 6 -4.96 -17.51 13.25
C SER A 6 -6.34 -16.89 13.02
N ASP A 7 -7.24 -17.03 13.99
CA ASP A 7 -8.61 -16.50 13.90
C ASP A 7 -8.63 -14.97 14.04
N GLN A 8 -7.72 -14.40 14.84
CA GLN A 8 -7.54 -12.95 14.92
C GLN A 8 -7.06 -12.37 13.57
N LEU A 9 -6.17 -13.07 12.88
CA LEU A 9 -5.65 -12.64 11.57
C LEU A 9 -6.70 -12.80 10.45
N LEU A 10 -7.51 -13.86 10.48
CA LEU A 10 -8.68 -14.02 9.61
C LEU A 10 -9.70 -12.90 9.83
N LYS A 11 -10.04 -12.63 11.10
CA LYS A 11 -11.03 -11.61 11.47
C LYS A 11 -10.55 -10.20 11.13
N ALA A 12 -9.25 -9.94 11.24
CA ALA A 12 -8.62 -8.69 10.80
C ALA A 12 -8.52 -8.57 9.27
N GLY A 13 -8.87 -9.63 8.51
CA GLY A 13 -8.77 -9.65 7.04
C GLY A 13 -7.32 -9.65 6.54
N LEU A 14 -6.35 -9.92 7.40
CA LEU A 14 -4.92 -9.90 7.07
C LEU A 14 -4.47 -11.22 6.43
N VAL A 15 -5.23 -12.30 6.62
CA VAL A 15 -4.91 -13.64 6.12
C VAL A 15 -6.20 -14.32 5.64
N THR A 16 -6.10 -15.10 4.57
CA THR A 16 -7.22 -15.87 4.02
C THR A 16 -7.24 -17.30 4.56
N GLN A 17 -8.42 -17.95 4.54
CA GLN A 17 -8.57 -19.33 5.02
C GLN A 17 -7.61 -20.29 4.30
N ASN A 18 -7.49 -20.15 2.97
CA ASN A 18 -6.57 -20.96 2.16
C ASN A 18 -5.11 -20.82 2.59
N GLN A 19 -4.68 -19.64 3.02
CA GLN A 19 -3.30 -19.42 3.50
C GLN A 19 -3.07 -20.07 4.86
N ILE A 20 -4.09 -20.13 5.72
CA ILE A 20 -3.99 -20.83 7.01
C ILE A 20 -3.88 -22.33 6.79
N ASP A 21 -4.72 -22.89 5.92
CA ASP A 21 -4.68 -24.32 5.60
C ASP A 21 -3.32 -24.72 5.01
N GLN A 22 -2.79 -23.94 4.06
CA GLN A 22 -1.45 -24.14 3.51
C GLN A 22 -0.34 -24.03 4.57
N SER A 23 -0.47 -23.11 5.52
CA SER A 23 0.52 -22.94 6.59
C SER A 23 0.52 -24.11 7.57
N GLU A 24 -0.65 -24.66 7.90
CA GLU A 24 -0.80 -25.83 8.77
C GLU A 24 -0.31 -27.11 8.08
N GLU A 25 -0.59 -27.29 6.78
CA GLU A 25 -0.03 -28.38 5.98
C GLU A 25 1.50 -28.33 5.93
N ASN A 26 2.08 -27.15 5.67
CA ASN A 26 3.53 -26.98 5.67
C ASN A 26 4.16 -27.28 7.03
N LYS A 27 3.49 -26.87 8.13
CA LYS A 27 3.94 -27.13 9.50
C LYS A 27 3.89 -28.62 9.84
N GLN A 28 2.88 -29.35 9.36
CA GLN A 28 2.80 -30.81 9.50
C GLN A 28 3.88 -31.52 8.69
N GLN A 29 4.12 -31.10 7.45
CA GLN A 29 5.18 -31.65 6.61
C GLN A 29 6.58 -31.41 7.20
N GLN A 30 6.82 -30.22 7.76
CA GLN A 30 8.08 -29.91 8.45
C GLN A 30 8.28 -30.77 9.70
N LYS A 31 7.22 -31.00 10.50
CA LYS A 31 7.27 -31.90 11.66
C LYS A 31 7.55 -33.34 11.26
N ALA A 32 6.95 -33.83 10.17
CA ALA A 32 7.20 -35.16 9.64
C ALA A 32 8.66 -35.32 9.17
N ARG A 33 9.20 -34.32 8.46
CA ARG A 33 10.60 -34.27 8.01
C ARG A 33 11.62 -34.14 9.15
N ALA A 34 11.27 -33.42 10.21
CA ALA A 34 12.12 -33.33 11.41
C ALA A 34 12.16 -34.66 12.17
N LYS A 35 11.04 -35.40 12.20
CA LYS A 35 10.92 -36.70 12.87
C LYS A 35 11.60 -37.84 12.09
N SER A 36 11.71 -37.73 10.77
CA SER A 36 12.52 -38.67 9.96
C SER A 36 14.02 -38.38 10.11
N ARG A 37 14.45 -37.12 10.14
CA ARG A 37 15.86 -36.74 10.33
C ARG A 37 16.42 -37.08 11.71
N SER A 38 15.59 -37.08 12.75
CA SER A 38 16.05 -37.49 14.09
C SER A 38 16.25 -39.01 14.25
N LYS A 39 15.72 -39.83 13.33
CA LYS A 39 16.01 -41.28 13.29
C LYS A 39 17.36 -41.62 12.63
N ASP A 40 17.88 -40.76 11.75
CA ASP A 40 19.14 -41.01 11.02
C ASP A 40 20.40 -40.50 11.75
N HIS A 41 20.29 -39.70 12.82
CA HIS A 41 21.46 -39.14 13.52
C HIS A 41 21.99 -40.00 14.69
N LYS A 42 21.61 -41.29 14.75
CA LYS A 42 22.25 -42.26 15.67
C LYS A 42 23.42 -43.05 15.03
N ALA A 43 23.96 -42.59 13.90
CA ALA A 43 25.21 -43.09 13.33
C ALA A 43 25.87 -42.02 12.45
N GLY A 44 27.02 -41.47 12.85
CA GLY A 44 27.81 -40.63 11.95
C GLY A 44 28.70 -39.59 12.63
N LYS A 45 29.98 -39.92 12.77
CA LYS A 45 31.06 -39.16 13.40
C LYS A 45 31.65 -38.13 12.40
N HIS A 46 31.99 -36.94 12.90
CA HIS A 46 32.90 -35.88 12.42
C HIS A 46 33.29 -35.75 10.92
N GLN A 47 33.22 -34.52 10.37
CA GLN A 47 34.39 -33.74 9.91
C GLN A 47 34.00 -32.33 9.40
N LYS A 48 34.87 -31.34 9.67
CA LYS A 48 34.78 -29.93 9.25
C LYS A 48 35.53 -29.73 7.91
N PRO A 49 35.08 -28.86 6.98
CA PRO A 49 35.93 -28.44 5.87
C PRO A 49 36.82 -27.24 6.25
N HIS A 50 38.07 -27.34 5.80
CA HIS A 50 39.16 -26.39 5.98
C HIS A 50 39.03 -25.19 5.04
N ARG A 51 39.37 -23.99 5.52
CA ARG A 51 39.22 -22.69 4.85
C ARG A 51 40.62 -22.19 4.43
N GLN A 52 40.88 -22.10 3.13
CA GLN A 52 42.03 -21.43 2.50
C GLN A 52 41.49 -20.88 1.17
N GLY A 53 41.78 -19.70 0.64
CA GLY A 53 42.59 -18.53 1.01
C GLY A 53 42.39 -17.55 -0.16
N ASN A 54 42.38 -16.24 0.12
CA ASN A 54 42.46 -15.15 -0.88
C ASN A 54 43.90 -14.60 -0.76
N PRO A 55 44.58 -14.10 -1.82
CA PRO A 55 44.29 -12.74 -2.30
C PRO A 55 44.56 -12.48 -3.81
N ASN A 56 43.72 -11.60 -4.37
CA ASN A 56 44.13 -10.42 -5.16
C ASN A 56 44.85 -10.62 -6.53
N ALA A 57 44.15 -10.28 -7.62
CA ALA A 57 44.81 -9.80 -8.83
C ALA A 57 43.95 -8.77 -9.60
N SER A 58 44.47 -7.54 -9.62
CA SER A 58 44.45 -6.56 -10.71
C SER A 58 43.11 -6.01 -11.23
N ARG A 59 42.80 -4.82 -10.68
CA ARG A 59 42.13 -3.72 -11.39
C ARG A 59 42.97 -3.31 -12.61
N LYS A 60 42.34 -3.15 -13.77
CA LYS A 60 42.62 -2.09 -14.77
C LYS A 60 41.45 -2.00 -15.74
N ASN A 61 40.94 -0.78 -15.90
CA ASN A 61 39.91 -0.37 -16.86
C ASN A 61 40.45 0.89 -17.59
N PRO A 62 39.84 1.36 -18.70
CA PRO A 62 40.43 1.22 -20.03
C PRO A 62 40.66 2.58 -20.73
N THR A 63 41.39 2.58 -21.86
CA THR A 63 41.51 3.74 -22.76
C THR A 63 41.27 3.36 -24.21
N SER A 64 40.10 3.76 -24.70
CA SER A 64 39.81 4.38 -26.01
C SER A 64 40.66 4.05 -27.26
N ALA A 65 40.03 3.52 -28.31
CA ALA A 65 39.57 4.28 -29.51
C ALA A 65 39.64 3.50 -30.86
N LYS A 66 38.54 3.60 -31.61
CA LYS A 66 38.42 3.76 -33.09
C LYS A 66 38.42 2.52 -34.03
N GLY A 67 37.32 2.33 -34.77
CA GLY A 67 37.33 1.87 -36.19
C GLY A 67 36.46 0.66 -36.61
N THR A 68 35.39 0.94 -37.40
CA THR A 68 34.81 0.20 -38.56
C THR A 68 34.22 -1.24 -38.45
N ALA A 69 32.88 -1.35 -38.63
CA ALA A 69 32.11 -2.26 -39.54
C ALA A 69 30.63 -2.40 -39.06
N PRO A 70 29.62 -2.55 -39.95
CA PRO A 70 28.24 -2.82 -39.52
C PRO A 70 28.13 -4.31 -39.15
N ALA A 71 28.07 -4.59 -37.84
CA ALA A 71 27.89 -5.95 -37.32
C ALA A 71 26.48 -6.48 -37.61
N PRO A 72 26.33 -7.80 -37.87
CA PRO A 72 25.03 -8.41 -38.16
C PRO A 72 24.08 -8.22 -36.98
N ALA A 73 22.79 -7.98 -37.27
CA ALA A 73 21.75 -7.72 -36.30
C ALA A 73 21.77 -8.76 -35.16
N ALA A 74 22.35 -8.36 -34.03
CA ALA A 74 22.42 -9.17 -32.84
C ALA A 74 20.99 -9.44 -32.37
N LYS A 75 20.58 -10.72 -32.46
CA LYS A 75 19.34 -11.21 -31.87
C LYS A 75 19.27 -10.71 -30.43
N LYS A 76 18.28 -9.86 -30.12
CA LYS A 76 18.05 -9.32 -28.77
C LYS A 76 18.15 -10.47 -27.77
N PRO A 77 19.04 -10.41 -26.77
CA PRO A 77 19.15 -11.49 -25.80
C PRO A 77 17.79 -11.62 -25.09
N ALA A 78 17.24 -12.83 -25.12
CA ALA A 78 16.05 -13.15 -24.35
C ALA A 78 16.27 -12.70 -22.90
N LYS A 79 15.30 -11.96 -22.34
CA LYS A 79 15.41 -11.40 -20.99
C LYS A 79 15.65 -12.58 -20.03
N LYS A 80 16.86 -12.66 -19.49
CA LYS A 80 17.16 -13.61 -18.41
C LYS A 80 16.28 -13.19 -17.25
N GLU A 81 15.33 -14.05 -16.89
CA GLU A 81 14.56 -13.93 -15.66
C GLU A 81 15.54 -13.58 -14.53
N GLY A 82 15.28 -12.47 -13.83
CA GLY A 82 16.12 -12.07 -12.71
C GLY A 82 16.16 -13.17 -11.65
N SER A 83 17.21 -13.18 -10.82
CA SER A 83 17.27 -14.10 -9.68
C SER A 83 16.00 -14.00 -8.83
N ASP A 84 15.68 -15.03 -8.08
CA ASP A 84 14.48 -15.07 -7.23
C ASP A 84 14.37 -13.82 -6.33
N LEU A 85 15.51 -13.35 -5.81
CA LEU A 85 15.63 -12.09 -5.07
C LEU A 85 15.20 -10.86 -5.89
N ALA A 86 15.59 -10.77 -7.16
CA ALA A 86 15.17 -9.68 -8.04
C ALA A 86 13.66 -9.68 -8.26
N LYS A 87 13.03 -10.86 -8.34
CA LYS A 87 11.57 -11.00 -8.45
C LYS A 87 10.86 -10.50 -7.19
N PHE A 88 11.36 -10.82 -6.00
CA PHE A 88 10.82 -10.29 -4.73
C PHE A 88 10.84 -8.75 -4.68
N TYR A 89 11.95 -8.12 -5.09
CA TYR A 89 12.01 -6.65 -5.13
C TYR A 89 11.10 -6.05 -6.19
N GLN A 90 10.96 -6.68 -7.35
CA GLN A 90 10.00 -6.24 -8.38
C GLN A 90 8.57 -6.31 -7.88
N GLN A 91 8.19 -7.42 -7.23
CA GLN A 91 6.86 -7.60 -6.65
C GLN A 91 6.58 -6.59 -5.53
N ARG A 92 7.54 -6.34 -4.62
CA ARG A 92 7.40 -5.32 -3.58
C ARG A 92 7.20 -3.93 -4.18
N ASN A 93 8.01 -3.57 -5.18
CA ASN A 93 7.93 -2.26 -5.81
C ASN A 93 6.63 -2.08 -6.62
N GLN A 94 6.05 -3.16 -7.16
CA GLN A 94 4.73 -3.12 -7.80
C GLN A 94 3.64 -2.88 -6.76
N LEU A 95 3.65 -3.64 -5.66
CA LEU A 95 2.69 -3.45 -4.56
C LEU A 95 2.73 -2.03 -3.99
N GLU A 96 3.91 -1.48 -3.72
CA GLU A 96 4.06 -0.12 -3.21
C GLU A 96 3.52 0.95 -4.18
N ARG A 97 3.66 0.72 -5.50
CA ARG A 97 3.10 1.60 -6.53
C ARG A 97 1.58 1.49 -6.59
N ASP A 98 1.05 0.28 -6.59
CA ASP A 98 -0.39 0.03 -6.64
C ASP A 98 -1.09 0.61 -5.39
N GLU A 99 -0.51 0.41 -4.20
CA GLU A 99 -0.98 1.02 -2.95
C GLU A 99 -1.01 2.55 -3.07
N ARG A 100 0.08 3.17 -3.53
CA ARG A 100 0.13 4.62 -3.72
C ARG A 100 -0.90 5.12 -4.74
N GLU A 101 -1.07 4.43 -5.86
CA GLU A 101 -2.05 4.81 -6.88
C GLU A 101 -3.48 4.66 -6.38
N THR A 102 -3.78 3.62 -5.61
CA THR A 102 -5.11 3.44 -5.00
C THR A 102 -5.40 4.50 -3.94
N GLU A 103 -4.45 4.84 -3.08
CA GLU A 103 -4.60 5.92 -2.11
C GLU A 103 -4.85 7.27 -2.80
N GLU A 104 -4.07 7.59 -3.83
CA GLU A 104 -4.27 8.81 -4.62
C GLU A 104 -5.63 8.81 -5.31
N ARG A 105 -6.08 7.68 -5.87
CA ARG A 105 -7.40 7.54 -6.49
C ARG A 105 -8.51 7.76 -5.46
N LEU A 106 -8.44 7.08 -4.30
CA LEU A 106 -9.42 7.24 -3.22
C LEU A 106 -9.46 8.69 -2.72
N LYS A 107 -8.32 9.36 -2.59
CA LYS A 107 -8.24 10.77 -2.20
C LYS A 107 -8.88 11.68 -3.25
N ARG A 108 -8.63 11.43 -4.54
CA ARG A 108 -9.24 12.19 -5.65
C ARG A 108 -10.76 11.98 -5.70
N GLU A 109 -11.22 10.74 -5.58
CA GLU A 109 -12.65 10.40 -5.55
C GLU A 109 -13.36 11.04 -4.35
N ALA A 110 -12.77 10.96 -3.16
CA ALA A 110 -13.30 11.61 -1.97
C ALA A 110 -13.36 13.14 -2.14
N ALA A 111 -12.32 13.75 -2.72
CA ALA A 111 -12.31 15.18 -3.00
C ALA A 111 -13.39 15.57 -4.03
N ALA A 112 -13.57 14.78 -5.09
CA ALA A 112 -14.63 14.99 -6.08
C ALA A 112 -16.02 14.87 -5.45
N ARG A 113 -16.24 13.88 -4.58
CA ARG A 113 -17.49 13.72 -3.83
C ARG A 113 -17.77 14.92 -2.93
N ARG A 114 -16.78 15.38 -2.15
CA ARG A 114 -16.92 16.59 -1.31
C ARG A 114 -17.27 17.83 -2.14
N LYS A 115 -16.65 18.00 -3.31
CA LYS A 115 -16.97 19.12 -4.23
C LYS A 115 -18.42 19.04 -4.72
N LYS A 116 -18.88 17.86 -5.16
CA LYS A 116 -20.27 17.63 -5.60
C LYS A 116 -21.27 17.97 -4.49
N VAL A 117 -21.06 17.42 -3.29
CA VAL A 117 -21.92 17.67 -2.12
C VAL A 117 -21.95 19.16 -1.76
N ARG A 118 -20.78 19.82 -1.73
CA ARG A 118 -20.70 21.25 -1.42
C ARG A 118 -21.41 22.11 -2.46
N LYS A 119 -21.36 21.72 -3.74
CA LYS A 119 -22.07 22.41 -4.82
C LYS A 119 -23.58 22.29 -4.62
N GLN A 120 -24.09 21.07 -4.45
CA GLN A 120 -25.51 20.81 -4.19
C GLN A 120 -26.01 21.56 -2.96
N LEU A 121 -25.23 21.54 -1.88
CA LEU A 121 -25.57 22.28 -0.65
C LEU A 121 -25.64 23.79 -0.91
N ARG A 122 -24.71 24.35 -1.68
CA ARG A 122 -24.75 25.78 -2.02
C ARG A 122 -25.98 26.12 -2.85
N GLU A 123 -26.27 25.32 -3.88
CA GLU A 123 -27.45 25.52 -4.74
C GLU A 123 -28.74 25.49 -3.91
N LEU A 124 -28.90 24.49 -3.03
CA LEU A 124 -30.04 24.37 -2.14
C LEU A 124 -30.18 25.56 -1.18
N ILE A 125 -29.06 26.03 -0.60
CA ILE A 125 -29.07 27.21 0.28
C ILE A 125 -29.46 28.45 -0.51
N THR A 126 -28.93 28.64 -1.71
CA THR A 126 -29.23 29.80 -2.55
C THR A 126 -30.69 29.79 -3.00
N GLU A 127 -31.21 28.64 -3.43
CA GLU A 127 -32.61 28.49 -3.88
C GLU A 127 -33.62 28.74 -2.76
N HIS A 128 -33.30 28.33 -1.54
CA HIS A 128 -34.19 28.48 -0.39
C HIS A 128 -33.79 29.60 0.58
N SER A 129 -32.85 30.47 0.19
CA SER A 129 -32.49 31.62 1.02
C SER A 129 -33.65 32.61 1.02
N LYS A 130 -34.15 32.96 2.20
CA LYS A 130 -35.15 34.02 2.41
C LYS A 130 -34.52 35.36 2.82
N ASN A 131 -33.20 35.47 2.66
CA ASN A 131 -32.48 36.68 3.01
C ASN A 131 -32.78 37.76 1.96
N ALA A 132 -33.19 38.93 2.46
CA ALA A 132 -33.42 40.11 1.65
C ALA A 132 -32.28 41.10 1.92
N GLU A 133 -31.62 41.62 0.88
CA GLU A 133 -30.49 42.56 1.04
C GLU A 133 -30.94 43.98 1.37
N ASP A 134 -32.20 44.32 1.06
CA ASP A 134 -32.85 45.60 1.34
C ASP A 134 -33.48 45.66 2.76
N ALA A 135 -33.23 44.64 3.59
CA ALA A 135 -33.68 44.61 4.97
C ALA A 135 -33.01 45.72 5.81
N SER A 136 -33.81 46.66 6.30
CA SER A 136 -33.34 47.84 7.06
C SER A 136 -33.87 47.88 8.49
N VAL A 137 -34.90 47.10 8.82
CA VAL A 137 -35.53 47.09 10.15
C VAL A 137 -34.72 46.20 11.09
N ARG A 138 -34.24 46.76 12.20
CA ARG A 138 -33.52 45.99 13.22
C ARG A 138 -34.50 45.22 14.11
N PHE A 139 -34.49 43.91 13.99
CA PHE A 139 -35.22 43.01 14.88
C PHE A 139 -34.29 42.46 15.97
N ASN A 140 -34.66 42.62 17.24
CA ASN A 140 -33.90 42.08 18.37
C ASN A 140 -34.60 40.83 18.92
N PHE A 141 -33.85 39.78 19.20
CA PHE A 141 -34.36 38.54 19.75
C PHE A 141 -33.45 38.01 20.86
N VAL A 142 -34.03 37.25 21.79
CA VAL A 142 -33.31 36.73 22.96
C VAL A 142 -32.87 35.30 22.70
N VAL A 143 -31.59 35.01 22.92
CA VAL A 143 -31.02 33.66 22.91
C VAL A 143 -30.40 33.38 24.27
N GLY A 144 -31.13 32.62 25.09
CA GLY A 144 -30.77 32.43 26.51
C GLY A 144 -30.83 33.75 27.25
N GLU A 145 -29.69 34.24 27.72
CA GLU A 145 -29.56 35.52 28.41
C GLU A 145 -29.07 36.66 27.51
N THR A 146 -28.67 36.36 26.26
CA THR A 146 -28.09 37.34 25.33
C THR A 146 -29.10 37.83 24.31
N VAL A 147 -29.23 39.16 24.18
CA VAL A 147 -30.00 39.78 23.10
C VAL A 147 -29.13 39.89 21.84
N LYS A 148 -29.60 39.32 20.73
CA LYS A 148 -29.00 39.44 19.39
C LYS A 148 -29.92 40.21 18.47
N TYR A 149 -29.40 40.64 17.32
CA TYR A 149 -30.16 41.38 16.33
C TYR A 149 -29.96 40.82 14.92
N LEU A 150 -31.01 40.97 14.10
CA LEU A 150 -31.02 40.68 12.66
C LEU A 150 -31.70 41.85 11.95
N TYR A 151 -31.29 42.14 10.71
CA TYR A 151 -32.05 43.03 9.85
C TYR A 151 -33.10 42.22 9.11
N VAL A 152 -34.35 42.69 9.16
CA VAL A 152 -35.50 42.08 8.50
C VAL A 152 -36.20 43.11 7.61
N THR A 153 -37.01 42.64 6.67
CA THR A 153 -37.93 43.50 5.92
C THR A 153 -39.18 43.79 6.75
N GLU A 154 -39.94 44.83 6.40
CA GLU A 154 -41.17 45.20 7.13
C GLU A 154 -42.20 44.06 7.18
N ALA A 155 -42.27 43.23 6.14
CA ALA A 155 -43.18 42.08 6.08
C ALA A 155 -42.77 40.90 6.97
N GLN A 156 -41.57 40.94 7.57
CA GLN A 156 -40.96 39.83 8.33
C GLN A 156 -40.82 40.11 9.83
N GLN A 157 -41.22 41.29 10.32
CA GLN A 157 -41.16 41.68 11.74
C GLN A 157 -42.17 40.90 12.61
#